data_AF-A0A920HL10-F1
#
_entry.id   AF-A0A920HL10-F1
#
_cell.length_a   1.000
_cell.length_b   1.000
_cell.length_c   1.000
_cell.angle_alpha   90.00
_cell.angle_beta   90.00
_cell.angle_gamma   90.00
#
_symmetry.space_group_name_H-M   'P 1'
#
loop_
_entity.id
_entity.type
_entity.pdbx_description
1 polymer ?
#
loop_
_entity_poly.entity_id
_entity_poly.type
_entity_poly.pdbx_seq_one_letter_code
_entity_poly.pdbx_strand_id
1 'polypeptide(L)'
;MRFLPLAVFIVLIASLIYAMIIVPVLGSVLGQRSSALSGGDTDKTGEYLFDSIAEKYSKWVRIFAKRPFETIIAFFVILSLIVISYSRFGNGTMYFSKIDPVAAEVSIRARGNLSSLETKSIIERVESKLLEINGIESLFLRTGTEWFLSGGDVVGRGF
;
A
#
# COMPACT_ATOMS: atom_id res chain seq x y z
N MET A 1 7.14 8.80 -5.01
CA MET A 1 6.46 7.50 -5.18
C MET A 1 6.15 7.20 -6.65
N ARG A 2 7.15 7.18 -7.54
CA ARG A 2 6.95 6.92 -8.99
C ARG A 2 7.21 5.46 -9.39
N PHE A 3 7.87 4.69 -8.53
CA PHE A 3 8.29 3.33 -8.86
C PHE A 3 7.12 2.34 -8.92
N LEU A 4 6.12 2.46 -8.03
CA LEU A 4 4.99 1.54 -7.98
C LEU A 4 4.10 1.66 -9.23
N PRO A 5 3.66 2.86 -9.67
CA PRO A 5 2.91 2.97 -10.92
C PRO A 5 3.70 2.51 -12.15
N LEU A 6 4.99 2.87 -12.23
CA LEU A 6 5.84 2.50 -13.37
C LEU A 6 5.97 0.97 -13.51
N ALA A 7 6.19 0.26 -12.41
CA ALA A 7 6.29 -1.20 -12.41
C ALA A 7 4.99 -1.85 -12.91
N VAL A 8 3.82 -1.35 -12.45
CA VAL A 8 2.51 -1.86 -12.90
C VAL A 8 2.34 -1.65 -14.41
N PHE A 9 2.67 -0.49 -14.94
CA PHE A 9 2.59 -0.24 -16.39
C PHE A 9 3.49 -1.19 -17.19
N ILE A 10 4.74 -1.39 -16.76
CA ILE A 10 5.68 -2.28 -17.44
C ILE A 10 5.15 -3.73 -17.43
N VAL A 11 4.66 -4.21 -16.28
CA VAL A 11 4.12 -5.57 -16.14
C VAL A 11 2.86 -5.77 -16.98
N LEU A 12 1.94 -4.80 -17.02
CA LEU A 12 0.72 -4.88 -17.84
C LEU A 12 1.04 -4.92 -19.34
N ILE A 13 1.98 -4.11 -19.80
CA ILE A 13 2.41 -4.13 -21.21
C ILE A 13 3.10 -5.46 -21.55
N ALA A 14 3.97 -5.96 -20.68
CA ALA A 14 4.61 -7.26 -20.86
C ALA A 14 3.58 -8.41 -20.88
N SER A 15 2.58 -8.36 -19.99
CA SER A 15 1.49 -9.35 -19.93
C SER A 15 0.62 -9.32 -21.18
N LEU A 16 0.36 -8.15 -21.75
CA LEU A 16 -0.37 -8.02 -23.01
C LEU A 16 0.38 -8.69 -24.17
N ILE A 17 1.69 -8.42 -24.29
CA ILE A 17 2.54 -9.03 -25.33
C ILE A 17 2.60 -10.56 -25.14
N TYR A 18 2.75 -11.02 -23.89
CA TYR A 18 2.72 -12.44 -23.56
C TYR A 18 1.39 -13.10 -23.95
N ALA A 19 0.26 -12.49 -23.60
CA ALA A 19 -1.07 -13.01 -23.93
C ALA A 19 -1.33 -13.04 -25.44
N MET A 20 -0.75 -12.12 -26.20
CA MET A 20 -0.95 -12.05 -27.65
C MET A 20 -0.04 -12.99 -28.44
N ILE A 21 1.18 -13.25 -27.96
CA ILE A 21 2.17 -14.06 -28.69
C ILE A 21 2.26 -15.46 -28.10
N ILE A 22 2.49 -15.57 -26.79
CA ILE A 22 2.85 -16.85 -26.15
C ILE A 22 1.61 -17.72 -25.94
N VAL A 23 0.49 -17.14 -25.51
CA VAL A 23 -0.74 -17.93 -25.26
C VAL A 23 -1.26 -18.60 -26.54
N PRO A 24 -1.33 -17.94 -27.72
CA PRO A 24 -1.75 -18.62 -28.95
C PRO A 24 -0.75 -19.69 -29.40
N VAL A 25 0.55 -19.44 -29.24
CA VAL A 25 1.60 -20.42 -29.58
C VAL A 25 1.50 -21.66 -28.70
N LEU A 26 1.43 -21.50 -27.38
CA LEU A 26 1.20 -22.62 -26.45
C LEU A 26 -0.13 -23.31 -26.71
N GLY A 27 -1.19 -22.53 -26.97
CA GLY A 27 -2.52 -23.04 -27.32
C GLY A 27 -2.52 -23.87 -28.61
N SER A 28 -1.68 -23.55 -29.59
CA SER A 28 -1.56 -24.34 -30.81
C SER A 28 -0.84 -25.68 -30.62
N VAL A 29 0.08 -25.76 -29.65
CA VAL A 29 0.86 -26.98 -29.36
C VAL A 29 0.12 -27.89 -28.37
N LEU A 30 -0.55 -27.31 -27.38
CA LEU A 30 -1.22 -28.04 -26.29
C LEU A 30 -2.76 -28.10 -26.45
N GLY A 31 -3.33 -27.38 -27.40
CA GLY A 31 -4.79 -27.24 -27.56
C GLY A 31 -5.45 -28.52 -28.04
N GLN A 32 -6.43 -29.00 -27.27
CA GLN A 32 -7.33 -30.06 -27.70
C GLN A 32 -8.26 -29.56 -28.83
N ARG A 33 -8.35 -30.32 -29.92
CA ARG A 33 -9.24 -30.08 -31.07
C ARG A 33 -10.71 -30.39 -30.74
N SER A 34 -11.25 -29.89 -29.63
CA SER A 34 -12.70 -29.92 -29.46
C SER A 34 -13.28 -28.66 -30.09
N SER A 35 -13.99 -28.83 -31.19
CA SER A 35 -14.64 -27.75 -31.90
C SER A 35 -15.76 -27.17 -31.04
N ALA A 36 -15.50 -26.04 -30.38
CA ALA A 36 -16.48 -25.28 -29.58
C ALA A 36 -17.54 -24.56 -30.44
N LEU A 37 -17.76 -25.01 -31.68
CA LEU A 37 -18.70 -24.42 -32.64
C LEU A 37 -19.82 -25.39 -33.07
N SER A 38 -19.93 -26.57 -32.45
CA SER A 38 -21.14 -27.39 -32.59
C SER A 38 -22.19 -26.90 -31.59
N GLY A 39 -22.81 -25.77 -31.92
CA GLY A 39 -23.98 -25.27 -31.21
C GLY A 39 -25.17 -26.19 -31.41
N GLY A 40 -25.78 -26.60 -30.31
CA GLY A 40 -27.03 -27.37 -30.30
C GLY A 40 -27.31 -27.88 -28.90
N ASP A 41 -28.07 -27.08 -28.13
CA ASP A 41 -28.68 -27.37 -26.82
C ASP A 41 -27.79 -28.08 -25.78
N THR A 42 -27.42 -27.30 -24.77
CA THR A 42 -26.60 -27.62 -23.59
C THR A 42 -25.10 -27.37 -23.78
N ASP A 43 -24.71 -26.10 -23.55
CA ASP A 43 -23.37 -25.70 -23.05
C ASP A 43 -23.16 -26.31 -21.66
N LYS A 44 -23.20 -27.64 -21.58
CA LYS A 44 -22.90 -28.40 -20.38
C LYS A 44 -21.47 -28.85 -20.51
N THR A 45 -20.61 -28.30 -19.68
CA THR A 45 -19.16 -28.56 -19.62
C THR A 45 -18.86 -30.01 -19.23
N GLY A 46 -19.91 -30.82 -18.98
CA GLY A 46 -19.83 -32.18 -18.42
C GLY A 46 -19.69 -32.15 -16.90
N GLU A 47 -19.43 -30.99 -16.31
CA GLU A 47 -19.31 -30.76 -14.88
C GLU A 47 -20.57 -30.09 -14.33
N TYR A 48 -21.41 -30.90 -13.67
CA TYR A 48 -22.70 -30.50 -13.09
C TYR A 48 -22.65 -29.20 -12.25
N LEU A 49 -21.52 -28.96 -11.57
CA LEU A 49 -21.34 -27.77 -10.74
C LEU A 49 -21.25 -26.49 -11.58
N PHE A 50 -20.45 -26.48 -12.65
CA PHE A 50 -20.28 -25.31 -13.51
C PHE A 50 -21.57 -24.97 -14.24
N ASP A 51 -22.26 -25.98 -14.74
CA ASP A 51 -23.49 -25.80 -15.50
C ASP A 51 -24.63 -25.27 -14.61
N SER A 52 -24.74 -25.77 -13.37
CA SER A 52 -25.74 -25.27 -12.40
C SER A 52 -25.49 -23.81 -12.00
N ILE A 53 -24.23 -23.42 -11.85
CA ILE A 53 -23.84 -22.03 -11.55
C ILE A 53 -24.13 -21.14 -12.75
N ALA A 54 -23.77 -21.57 -13.95
CA ALA A 54 -24.01 -20.84 -15.19
C ALA A 54 -25.52 -20.62 -15.45
N GLU A 55 -26.35 -21.65 -15.26
CA GLU A 55 -27.81 -21.56 -15.40
C GLU A 55 -28.41 -20.57 -14.39
N LYS A 56 -27.99 -20.64 -13.11
CA LYS A 56 -28.43 -19.69 -12.09
C LYS A 56 -28.02 -18.27 -12.47
N TYR A 57 -26.74 -18.05 -12.78
CA TYR A 57 -26.21 -16.75 -13.18
C TYR A 57 -26.96 -16.17 -14.39
N SER A 58 -27.16 -16.97 -15.43
CA SER A 58 -27.92 -16.59 -16.63
C SER A 58 -29.35 -16.15 -16.30
N LYS A 59 -30.03 -16.86 -15.37
CA LYS A 59 -31.37 -16.48 -14.90
C LYS A 59 -31.37 -15.10 -14.21
N TRP A 60 -30.38 -14.82 -13.35
CA TRP A 60 -30.23 -13.52 -12.70
C TRP A 60 -29.97 -12.41 -13.72
N VAL A 61 -29.00 -12.60 -14.62
CA VAL A 61 -28.68 -11.63 -15.68
C VAL A 61 -29.90 -11.34 -16.54
N ARG A 62 -30.67 -12.37 -16.89
CA ARG A 62 -31.90 -12.21 -17.70
C ARG A 62 -32.97 -11.39 -17.00
N ILE A 63 -33.08 -11.48 -15.68
CA ILE A 63 -34.00 -10.66 -14.88
C ILE A 63 -33.56 -9.19 -14.93
N PHE A 64 -32.28 -8.92 -14.66
CA PHE A 64 -31.73 -7.56 -14.67
C PHE A 64 -31.75 -6.92 -16.07
N ALA A 65 -31.49 -7.70 -17.11
CA ALA A 65 -31.51 -7.23 -18.50
C ALA A 65 -32.93 -6.93 -19.02
N LYS A 66 -33.95 -7.66 -18.55
CA LYS A 66 -35.36 -7.41 -18.93
C LYS A 66 -35.92 -6.13 -18.32
N ARG A 67 -35.32 -5.61 -17.24
CA ARG A 67 -35.77 -4.41 -16.52
C ARG A 67 -34.63 -3.40 -16.39
N PRO A 68 -34.21 -2.75 -17.48
CA PRO A 68 -33.01 -1.90 -17.49
C PRO A 68 -33.13 -0.69 -16.55
N PHE A 69 -34.32 -0.08 -16.45
CA PHE A 69 -34.54 1.08 -15.57
C PHE A 69 -34.41 0.73 -14.08
N GLU A 70 -34.99 -0.39 -13.64
CA GLU A 70 -34.87 -0.86 -12.25
C GLU A 70 -33.41 -1.18 -11.90
N THR A 71 -32.69 -1.82 -12.82
CA THR A 71 -31.26 -2.14 -12.65
C THR A 71 -30.39 -0.89 -12.51
N ILE A 72 -30.64 0.15 -13.32
CA ILE A 72 -29.92 1.44 -13.22
C ILE A 72 -30.19 2.11 -11.87
N ILE A 73 -31.45 2.15 -11.42
CA ILE A 73 -31.80 2.73 -10.11
C ILE A 73 -31.12 1.96 -8.98
N ALA A 74 -31.17 0.62 -9.01
CA ALA A 74 -30.51 -0.21 -8.01
C ALA A 74 -28.99 0.05 -7.94
N PHE A 75 -28.34 0.22 -9.10
CA PHE A 75 -26.92 0.58 -9.17
C PHE A 75 -26.63 1.91 -8.46
N PHE A 76 -27.40 2.96 -8.75
CA PHE A 76 -27.22 4.27 -8.10
C PHE A 76 -27.52 4.23 -6.61
N VAL A 77 -28.52 3.46 -6.17
CA VAL A 77 -28.82 3.27 -4.74
C VAL A 77 -27.65 2.62 -4.03
N ILE A 78 -27.07 1.54 -4.59
CA ILE A 78 -25.90 0.87 -4.01
C ILE A 78 -24.69 1.80 -4.00
N LEU A 79 -24.43 2.51 -5.09
CA LEU A 79 -23.32 3.45 -5.17
C LEU A 79 -23.45 4.56 -4.12
N SER A 80 -24.64 5.15 -3.99
CA SER A 80 -24.92 6.19 -3.00
C SER A 80 -24.79 5.65 -1.57
N LEU A 81 -25.28 4.43 -1.30
CA LEU A 81 -25.13 3.76 -0.01
C LEU A 81 -23.64 3.62 0.37
N ILE A 82 -22.79 3.19 -0.56
CA ILE A 82 -21.35 3.04 -0.33
C ILE A 82 -20.73 4.40 -0.01
N VAL A 83 -21.01 5.43 -0.81
CA VAL A 83 -20.46 6.79 -0.60
C VAL A 83 -20.91 7.38 0.73
N ILE A 84 -22.19 7.28 1.07
CA ILE A 84 -22.74 7.78 2.34
C ILE A 84 -22.13 7.01 3.52
N SER A 85 -22.02 5.69 3.42
CA SER A 85 -21.42 4.85 4.46
C SER A 85 -19.96 5.21 4.68
N TYR A 86 -19.18 5.36 3.61
CA TYR A 86 -17.80 5.79 3.71
C TYR A 86 -17.68 7.20 4.29
N SER A 87 -18.56 8.13 3.91
CA SER A 87 -18.56 9.49 4.47
C SER A 87 -18.92 9.52 5.96
N ARG A 88 -19.75 8.60 6.45
CA ARG A 88 -20.18 8.54 7.85
C ARG A 88 -19.20 7.80 8.74
N PHE A 89 -18.60 6.72 8.25
CA PHE A 89 -17.72 5.82 9.02
C PHE A 89 -16.24 5.96 8.64
N GLY A 90 -15.87 6.93 7.80
CA GLY A 90 -14.50 7.14 7.37
C GLY A 90 -13.62 7.66 8.50
N ASN A 91 -12.65 6.84 8.96
CA ASN A 91 -11.72 7.16 10.05
C ASN A 91 -10.58 8.13 9.63
N GLY A 92 -10.83 9.04 8.70
CA GLY A 92 -9.81 9.93 8.14
C GLY A 92 -8.71 9.20 7.36
N THR A 93 -7.62 9.90 7.05
CA THR A 93 -6.45 9.35 6.35
C THR A 93 -5.24 9.34 7.27
N MET A 94 -4.61 8.17 7.45
CA MET A 94 -3.29 8.07 8.07
C MET A 94 -2.25 7.99 6.94
N TYR A 95 -1.53 9.08 6.69
CA TYR A 95 -0.55 9.16 5.60
C TYR A 95 0.68 8.28 5.83
N PHE A 96 1.03 8.05 7.09
CA PHE A 96 2.10 7.16 7.50
C PHE A 96 1.58 6.29 8.63
N SER A 97 1.80 4.99 8.52
CA SER A 97 1.60 4.12 9.69
C SER A 97 2.58 4.55 10.77
N LYS A 98 2.14 4.53 12.04
CA LYS A 98 3.04 4.70 13.18
C LYS A 98 3.92 3.45 13.25
N ILE A 99 5.05 3.49 12.57
CA ILE A 99 6.13 2.53 12.76
C ILE A 99 6.92 2.96 13.98
N ASP A 100 7.32 1.99 14.80
CA ASP A 100 8.24 2.27 15.90
C ASP A 100 9.56 2.78 15.30
N PRO A 101 10.05 3.95 15.73
CA PRO A 101 11.27 4.52 15.17
C PRO A 101 12.46 3.64 15.54
N VAL A 102 13.29 3.29 14.54
CA VAL A 102 14.50 2.50 14.73
C VAL A 102 15.62 3.33 15.39
N ALA A 103 15.57 4.66 15.25
CA ALA A 103 16.51 5.59 15.86
C ALA A 103 15.80 6.91 16.23
N ALA A 104 16.32 7.61 17.24
CA ALA A 104 15.79 8.89 17.69
C ALA A 104 16.90 9.94 17.73
N GLU A 105 16.79 11.00 16.92
CA GLU A 105 17.76 12.10 16.97
C GLU A 105 17.44 13.04 18.15
N VAL A 106 18.41 13.25 19.05
CA VAL A 106 18.31 14.17 20.18
C VAL A 106 19.17 15.40 19.91
N SER A 107 18.58 16.59 19.95
CA SER A 107 19.29 17.87 19.84
C SER A 107 19.34 18.59 21.19
N ILE A 108 20.55 18.78 21.71
CA ILE A 108 20.79 19.45 22.99
C ILE A 108 21.13 20.91 22.71
N ARG A 109 20.36 21.82 23.32
CA ARG A 109 20.51 23.27 23.17
C ARG A 109 20.73 23.92 24.53
N ALA A 110 21.70 24.81 24.62
CA ALA A 110 21.99 25.56 25.82
C ALA A 110 22.35 27.00 25.46
N ARG A 111 21.91 27.96 26.28
CA ARG A 111 22.13 29.39 26.04
C ARG A 111 23.46 29.83 26.65
N GLY A 112 24.23 30.61 25.90
CA GLY A 112 25.46 31.25 26.36
C GLY A 112 26.68 30.85 25.52
N ASN A 113 27.80 31.56 25.74
CA ASN A 113 29.07 31.27 25.09
C ASN A 113 29.83 30.18 25.86
N LEU A 114 29.29 28.96 25.81
CA LEU A 114 29.84 27.82 26.54
C LEU A 114 31.16 27.38 25.93
N SER A 115 32.16 27.15 26.78
CA SER A 115 33.40 26.51 26.37
C SER A 115 33.18 25.04 26.01
N SER A 116 34.16 24.44 25.33
CA SER A 116 34.12 23.01 24.97
C SER A 116 34.01 22.10 26.20
N LEU A 117 34.60 22.51 27.34
CA LEU A 117 34.55 21.76 28.59
C LEU A 117 33.18 21.85 29.27
N GLU A 118 32.59 23.04 29.29
CA GLU A 118 31.24 23.23 29.84
C GLU A 118 30.21 22.48 29.00
N THR A 119 30.33 22.55 27.68
CA THR A 119 29.48 21.80 26.74
C THR A 119 29.59 20.29 26.98
N LYS A 120 30.81 19.77 27.14
CA LYS A 120 31.02 18.35 27.49
C LYS A 120 30.31 17.96 28.79
N SER A 121 30.43 18.77 29.84
CA SER A 121 29.79 18.48 31.13
C SER A 121 28.26 18.44 31.05
N ILE A 122 27.66 19.26 30.19
CA ILE A 122 26.22 19.28 29.94
C ILE A 122 25.81 18.00 29.20
N ILE A 123 26.58 17.59 28.18
CA ILE A 123 26.28 16.40 27.40
C ILE A 123 26.41 15.13 28.25
N GLU A 124 27.46 14.97 29.05
CA GLU A 124 27.63 13.81 29.95
C GLU A 124 26.45 13.67 30.94
N ARG A 125 25.90 14.81 31.40
CA ARG A 125 24.72 14.81 32.27
C ARG A 125 23.46 14.36 31.52
N VAL A 126 23.32 14.73 30.25
CA VAL A 126 22.19 14.26 29.41
C VAL A 126 22.36 12.78 29.07
N GLU A 127 23.58 12.35 28.76
CA GLU A 127 23.94 10.96 28.49
C GLU A 127 23.51 10.03 29.63
N SER A 128 23.90 10.38 30.85
CA SER A 128 23.59 9.60 32.05
C SER A 128 22.09 9.40 32.22
N LYS A 129 21.27 10.42 31.91
CA LYS A 129 19.80 10.32 31.99
C LYS A 129 19.19 9.48 30.87
N LEU A 130 19.78 9.51 29.68
CA LEU A 130 19.31 8.71 28.55
C LEU A 130 19.64 7.22 28.77
N LEU A 131 20.80 6.90 29.34
CA LEU A 131 21.20 5.53 29.66
C LEU A 131 20.29 4.83 30.68
N GLU A 132 19.54 5.58 31.51
CA GLU A 132 18.56 5.02 32.44
C GLU A 132 17.28 4.50 31.74
N ILE A 133 17.07 4.84 30.46
CA ILE A 133 15.88 4.44 29.71
C ILE A 133 16.06 3.02 29.16
N ASN A 134 15.23 2.09 29.62
CA ASN A 134 15.19 0.73 29.07
C ASN A 134 14.77 0.73 27.60
N GLY A 135 15.56 0.10 26.73
CA GLY A 135 15.28 -0.04 25.29
C GLY A 135 16.26 0.66 24.36
N ILE A 136 17.28 1.36 24.90
CA ILE A 136 18.36 1.97 24.12
C ILE A 136 19.54 0.98 24.03
N GLU A 137 19.82 0.46 22.84
CA GLU A 137 20.95 -0.47 22.61
C GLU A 137 22.28 0.27 22.39
N SER A 138 22.22 1.40 21.68
CA SER A 138 23.38 2.26 21.42
C SER A 138 23.00 3.72 21.59
N LEU A 139 23.84 4.47 22.30
CA LEU A 139 23.71 5.92 22.45
C LEU A 139 24.99 6.58 21.94
N PHE A 140 24.86 7.52 21.01
CA PHE A 140 25.99 8.31 20.53
C PHE A 140 25.70 9.79 20.71
N LEU A 141 26.50 10.49 21.53
CA LEU A 141 26.41 11.94 21.70
C LEU A 141 27.69 12.63 21.24
N ARG A 142 27.56 13.77 20.57
CA ARG A 142 28.67 14.58 20.11
C ARG A 142 28.53 16.03 20.57
N THR A 143 29.64 16.57 21.09
CA THR A 143 29.82 17.99 21.45
C THR A 143 30.11 18.84 20.22
N GLY A 144 29.48 20.01 20.13
CA GLY A 144 29.73 21.00 19.08
C GLY A 144 28.72 20.97 17.93
N THR A 145 28.75 22.01 17.11
CA THR A 145 27.86 22.18 15.96
C THR A 145 28.55 21.82 14.66
N GLU A 146 27.91 20.98 13.84
CA GLU A 146 28.23 20.89 12.41
C GLU A 146 28.05 22.27 11.76
N TRP A 147 28.97 22.67 10.88
CA TRP A 147 28.97 24.02 10.26
C TRP A 147 27.67 24.31 9.50
N PHE A 148 27.02 23.30 8.94
CA PHE A 148 25.75 23.41 8.20
C PHE A 148 24.49 23.48 9.10
N LEU A 149 24.64 23.19 10.40
CA LEU A 149 23.53 23.06 11.35
C LEU A 149 23.71 23.97 12.58
N SER A 150 24.57 24.99 12.47
CA SER A 150 24.83 25.97 13.51
C SER A 150 23.63 26.90 13.70
N GLY A 151 22.65 26.43 14.46
CA GLY A 151 21.79 27.33 15.23
C GLY A 151 22.60 27.80 16.44
N GLY A 152 22.64 29.11 16.69
CA GLY A 152 23.55 29.72 17.68
C GLY A 152 23.51 29.15 19.10
N ASP A 153 22.49 28.38 19.46
CA ASP A 153 22.29 27.79 20.79
C ASP A 153 22.44 26.26 20.83
N VAL A 154 22.82 25.59 19.73
CA VAL A 154 22.99 24.14 19.70
C VAL A 154 24.35 23.79 20.28
N VAL A 155 24.38 22.92 21.30
CA VAL A 155 25.63 22.52 21.97
C VAL A 155 26.03 21.08 21.70
N GLY A 156 25.09 20.24 21.27
CA GLY A 156 25.37 18.88 20.85
C GLY A 156 24.19 18.17 20.22
N ARG A 157 24.48 17.01 19.60
CA ARG A 157 23.48 16.11 19.02
C ARG A 157 23.87 14.66 19.24
N GLY A 158 22.87 13.79 19.14
CA GLY A 158 23.08 12.36 19.13
C GLY A 158 21.92 11.57 18.55
N PHE A 159 22.13 10.27 18.43
CA PHE A 159 21.14 9.30 17.99
C PHE A 159 21.24 8.02 18.83
#